data_AF-A0A7Z8KML2-F1
#
_entry.id   AF-A0A7Z8KML2-F1
#
_cell.length_a   1.000
_cell.length_b   1.000
_cell.length_c   1.000
_cell.angle_alpha   90.00
_cell.angle_beta   90.00
_cell.angle_gamma   90.00
#
_symmetry.space_group_name_H-M   'P 1'
#
loop_
_entity.id
_entity.type
_entity.pdbx_description
1 polymer ?
#
loop_
_entity_poly.entity_id
_entity_poly.type
_entity_poly.pdbx_seq_one_letter_code
_entity_poly.pdbx_strand_id
1 'polypeptide(L)'
;MKVTSFAGCIAILLILSTVAGAENTATVHGVAYDWSTLAPLDNVIIEVNSTPAQSIVAKYGVYSFDLPEGNYRITASYYMNNDLICYDEEDITIADEGNYVVDLLLIPSYSNNSTQETISSISSSSVHSSINLLTLSVIVVLILLASLVFKIRNPEKTGVLAKKQENRSKSFPNNTGKTNSSHLVLQNTSASKNSMHNQQSAALSSEHLEILDIIRSAGGTMSQKELRKHLSYSEGKASVMIFDLENRGYIKKVKKGRGNILYLIEMDA
;
A
#
# COMPACT_ATOMS: atom_id res chain seq x y z
N MET A 1 -3.76 -49.21 19.48
CA MET A 1 -4.78 -48.78 18.48
C MET A 1 -5.16 -47.34 18.77
N LYS A 2 -4.66 -46.36 17.99
CA LYS A 2 -5.09 -44.94 17.90
C LYS A 2 -4.04 -44.17 17.08
N VAL A 3 -3.81 -44.58 15.83
CA VAL A 3 -2.94 -43.82 14.90
C VAL A 3 -3.71 -43.41 13.64
N THR A 4 -4.92 -43.94 13.45
CA THR A 4 -5.75 -43.68 12.27
C THR A 4 -6.51 -42.36 12.30
N SER A 5 -6.67 -41.70 13.46
CA SER A 5 -7.33 -40.37 13.54
C SER A 5 -6.41 -39.21 13.19
N PHE A 6 -5.08 -39.34 13.32
CA PHE A 6 -4.17 -38.22 13.06
C PHE A 6 -3.88 -38.03 11.56
N ALA A 7 -3.94 -39.11 10.79
CA ALA A 7 -3.74 -39.07 9.33
C ALA A 7 -4.87 -38.33 8.59
N GLY A 8 -6.11 -38.38 9.10
CA GLY A 8 -7.24 -37.68 8.51
C GLY A 8 -7.14 -36.15 8.61
N CYS A 9 -6.64 -35.63 9.75
CA CYS A 9 -6.45 -34.19 9.94
C CYS A 9 -5.32 -33.63 9.07
N ILE A 10 -4.24 -34.41 8.85
CA ILE A 10 -3.12 -34.02 7.98
C ILE A 10 -3.55 -34.00 6.51
N ALA A 11 -4.41 -34.94 6.08
CA ALA A 11 -4.97 -34.94 4.73
C ALA A 11 -5.92 -33.76 4.48
N ILE A 12 -6.70 -33.34 5.48
CA ILE A 12 -7.58 -32.15 5.39
C ILE A 12 -6.76 -30.85 5.36
N LEU A 13 -5.63 -30.79 6.07
CA LEU A 13 -4.72 -29.63 6.07
C LEU A 13 -3.93 -29.47 4.76
N LEU A 14 -3.69 -30.56 4.03
CA LEU A 14 -3.00 -30.52 2.72
C LEU A 14 -3.90 -30.10 1.55
N ILE A 15 -5.22 -30.26 1.67
CA ILE A 15 -6.18 -29.86 0.61
C ILE A 15 -6.48 -28.35 0.65
N LEU A 16 -6.05 -27.63 1.70
CA LEU A 16 -6.13 -26.16 1.77
C LEU A 16 -4.94 -25.42 1.14
N SER A 17 -4.04 -26.14 0.46
CA SER A 17 -3.03 -25.52 -0.40
C SER A 17 -3.69 -25.22 -1.74
N THR A 18 -4.51 -24.17 -1.78
CA THR A 18 -5.14 -23.71 -3.02
C THR A 18 -4.05 -23.43 -4.04
N VAL A 19 -4.24 -24.05 -5.21
CA VAL A 19 -3.53 -23.80 -6.45
C VAL A 19 -3.32 -22.29 -6.61
N ALA A 20 -2.07 -21.86 -6.53
CA ALA A 20 -1.66 -20.59 -7.14
C ALA A 20 -1.82 -20.82 -8.64
N GLY A 21 -3.02 -20.56 -9.15
CA GLY A 21 -3.25 -20.45 -10.58
C GLY A 21 -2.33 -19.35 -11.07
N ALA A 22 -1.64 -19.57 -12.18
CA ALA A 22 -1.14 -18.46 -12.95
C ALA A 22 -2.39 -17.69 -13.40
N GLU A 23 -2.80 -16.70 -12.60
CA GLU A 23 -3.89 -15.83 -12.98
C GLU A 23 -3.37 -14.94 -14.10
N ASN A 24 -4.15 -14.91 -15.18
CA ASN A 24 -3.96 -14.00 -16.30
C ASN A 24 -4.06 -12.56 -15.77
N THR A 25 -2.90 -11.95 -15.47
CA THR A 25 -2.82 -10.59 -14.91
C THR A 25 -2.60 -9.56 -16.02
N ALA A 26 -3.21 -8.40 -15.86
CA ALA A 26 -2.88 -7.21 -16.63
C ALA A 26 -1.83 -6.36 -15.90
N THR A 27 -0.99 -5.67 -16.68
CA THR A 27 -0.02 -4.72 -16.14
C THR A 27 -0.65 -3.32 -16.15
N VAL A 28 -0.93 -2.81 -14.95
CA VAL A 28 -1.37 -1.42 -14.72
C VAL A 28 -0.17 -0.58 -14.39
N HIS A 29 0.09 0.45 -15.18
CA HIS A 29 1.26 1.31 -14.99
C HIS A 29 0.96 2.75 -15.38
N GLY A 30 1.80 3.66 -14.95
CA GLY A 30 1.66 5.06 -15.29
C GLY A 30 2.65 5.92 -14.55
N VAL A 31 2.39 7.23 -14.59
CA VAL A 31 3.19 8.24 -13.91
C VAL A 31 2.32 9.07 -12.98
N ALA A 32 2.79 9.24 -11.75
CA ALA A 32 2.25 10.18 -10.78
C ALA A 32 2.81 11.58 -11.04
N TYR A 33 1.94 12.54 -11.29
CA TYR A 33 2.30 13.92 -11.58
C TYR A 33 1.78 14.89 -10.53
N ASP A 34 2.48 16.00 -10.37
CA ASP A 34 1.92 17.18 -9.70
C ASP A 34 0.83 17.78 -10.60
N TRP A 35 -0.39 17.94 -10.09
CA TRP A 35 -1.54 18.41 -10.86
C TRP A 35 -1.32 19.79 -11.54
N SER A 36 -0.48 20.66 -10.95
CA SER A 36 -0.33 22.04 -11.39
C SER A 36 0.78 22.22 -12.42
N THR A 37 1.86 21.47 -12.27
CA THR A 37 3.04 21.56 -13.12
C THR A 37 3.13 20.44 -14.15
N LEU A 38 2.35 19.37 -13.97
CA LEU A 38 2.42 18.11 -14.73
C LEU A 38 3.84 17.53 -14.74
N ALA A 39 4.63 17.85 -13.72
CA ALA A 39 5.95 17.27 -13.51
C ALA A 39 5.80 15.95 -12.74
N PRO A 40 6.54 14.89 -13.12
CA PRO A 40 6.55 13.64 -12.36
C PRO A 40 6.96 13.89 -10.91
N LEU A 41 6.22 13.30 -9.96
CA LEU A 41 6.50 13.42 -8.54
C LEU A 41 7.32 12.23 -8.04
N ASP A 42 8.45 12.53 -7.40
CA ASP A 42 9.27 11.54 -6.74
C ASP A 42 8.71 11.11 -5.40
N ASN A 43 8.92 9.85 -5.03
CA ASN A 43 8.59 9.30 -3.71
C ASN A 43 7.10 9.32 -3.38
N VAL A 44 6.25 9.21 -4.39
CA VAL A 44 4.81 9.03 -4.19
C VAL A 44 4.55 7.59 -3.77
N ILE A 45 3.73 7.39 -2.74
CA ILE A 45 3.26 6.07 -2.34
C ILE A 45 2.03 5.76 -3.19
N ILE A 46 2.11 4.68 -3.97
CA ILE A 46 0.97 4.16 -4.73
C ILE A 46 0.47 2.92 -4.02
N GLU A 47 -0.81 2.87 -3.69
CA GLU A 47 -1.46 1.72 -3.05
C GLU A 47 -2.63 1.24 -3.91
N VAL A 48 -2.79 -0.08 -3.99
CA VAL A 48 -3.92 -0.73 -4.64
C VAL A 48 -4.56 -1.72 -3.68
N ASN A 49 -5.88 -1.67 -3.59
CA ASN A 49 -6.68 -2.52 -2.70
C ASN A 49 -6.86 -3.96 -3.22
N SER A 50 -5.84 -4.56 -3.83
CA SER A 50 -5.83 -5.96 -4.23
C SER A 50 -5.89 -6.89 -3.01
N THR A 51 -5.97 -8.21 -3.23
CA THR A 51 -5.92 -9.21 -2.15
C THR A 51 -4.76 -10.19 -2.42
N PRO A 52 -3.64 -10.12 -1.68
CA PRO A 52 -3.33 -9.14 -0.62
C PRO A 52 -3.19 -7.72 -1.16
N ALA A 53 -3.33 -6.72 -0.28
CA ALA A 53 -3.11 -5.32 -0.64
C ALA A 53 -1.65 -5.14 -1.11
N GLN A 54 -1.46 -4.31 -2.12
CA GLN A 54 -0.15 -4.03 -2.71
C GLN A 54 0.13 -2.53 -2.63
N SER A 55 1.40 -2.18 -2.39
CA SER A 55 1.85 -0.78 -2.39
C SER A 55 3.30 -0.70 -2.85
N ILE A 56 3.63 0.36 -3.57
CA ILE A 56 4.99 0.68 -4.01
C ILE A 56 5.28 2.16 -3.83
N VAL A 57 6.58 2.49 -3.75
CA VAL A 57 7.03 3.88 -3.80
C VAL A 57 7.48 4.20 -5.21
N ALA A 58 6.73 5.05 -5.91
CA ALA A 58 7.06 5.53 -7.24
C ALA A 58 8.32 6.40 -7.20
N LYS A 59 9.37 5.95 -7.90
CA LYS A 59 10.59 6.72 -8.13
C LYS A 59 10.51 7.31 -9.53
N TYR A 60 10.86 8.59 -9.68
CA TYR A 60 10.69 9.34 -10.93
C TYR A 60 9.23 9.43 -11.39
N GLY A 61 8.28 9.33 -10.45
CA GLY A 61 6.84 9.27 -10.71
C GLY A 61 6.34 7.95 -11.29
N VAL A 62 7.21 7.02 -11.70
CA VAL A 62 6.79 5.81 -12.42
C VAL A 62 6.36 4.71 -11.46
N TYR A 63 5.26 4.04 -11.79
CA TYR A 63 4.73 2.91 -11.02
C TYR A 63 4.19 1.80 -11.94
N SER A 64 4.13 0.57 -11.44
CA SER A 64 3.61 -0.60 -12.17
C SER A 64 3.14 -1.69 -11.21
N PHE A 65 1.99 -2.28 -11.50
CA PHE A 65 1.41 -3.42 -10.78
C PHE A 65 0.91 -4.48 -11.77
N ASP A 66 1.03 -5.74 -11.40
CA ASP A 66 0.35 -6.82 -12.10
C ASP A 66 -0.90 -7.21 -11.30
N LEU A 67 -2.07 -7.00 -11.90
CA LEU A 67 -3.37 -7.17 -11.28
C LEU A 67 -4.23 -8.14 -12.09
N PRO A 68 -4.89 -9.14 -11.48
CA PRO A 68 -5.85 -9.98 -12.19
C PRO A 68 -7.11 -9.18 -12.58
N GLU A 69 -8.01 -9.80 -13.32
CA GLU A 69 -9.31 -9.22 -13.63
C GLU A 69 -10.06 -8.84 -12.34
N GLY A 70 -10.62 -7.63 -12.32
CA GLY A 70 -11.23 -7.11 -11.10
C GLY A 70 -11.45 -5.60 -11.13
N ASN A 71 -12.06 -5.12 -10.04
CA ASN A 71 -12.23 -3.70 -9.79
C ASN A 71 -11.33 -3.30 -8.64
N TYR A 72 -10.52 -2.29 -8.86
CA TYR A 72 -9.55 -1.82 -7.89
C TYR A 72 -9.69 -0.32 -7.69
N ARG A 73 -9.26 0.11 -6.51
CA ARG A 73 -9.02 1.50 -6.21
C ARG A 73 -7.52 1.69 -6.08
N ILE A 74 -6.98 2.57 -6.88
CA ILE A 74 -5.59 3.01 -6.82
C ILE A 74 -5.54 4.36 -6.11
N THR A 75 -4.66 4.49 -5.14
CA THR A 75 -4.45 5.75 -4.41
C THR A 75 -3.00 6.17 -4.55
N ALA A 76 -2.78 7.46 -4.76
CA ALA A 76 -1.46 8.08 -4.79
C ALA A 76 -1.35 9.10 -3.67
N SER A 77 -0.35 8.95 -2.81
CA SER A 77 -0.14 9.83 -1.66
C SER A 77 1.28 10.37 -1.67
N TYR A 78 1.39 11.70 -1.66
CA TYR A 78 2.67 12.41 -1.56
C TYR A 78 2.77 13.10 -0.21
N TYR A 79 3.79 12.72 0.56
CA TYR A 79 4.05 13.24 1.89
C TYR A 79 5.28 14.14 1.92
N MET A 80 5.23 15.20 2.72
CA MET A 80 6.37 16.03 3.05
C MET A 80 6.36 16.28 4.55
N ASN A 81 7.47 16.00 5.23
CA ASN A 81 7.60 16.15 6.69
C ASN A 81 6.49 15.42 7.47
N ASN A 82 6.11 14.22 7.02
CA ASN A 82 5.05 13.40 7.60
C ASN A 82 3.60 13.92 7.42
N ASP A 83 3.42 15.05 6.71
CA ASP A 83 2.11 15.58 6.34
C ASP A 83 1.74 15.15 4.92
N LEU A 84 0.47 14.75 4.71
CA LEU A 84 -0.05 14.51 3.37
C LEU A 84 -0.20 15.87 2.67
N ILE A 85 0.49 16.03 1.54
CA ILE A 85 0.52 17.29 0.78
C ILE A 85 -0.31 17.18 -0.47
N CYS A 86 -0.20 16.06 -1.19
CA CYS A 86 -0.99 15.81 -2.39
C CYS A 86 -1.54 14.38 -2.38
N TYR A 87 -2.72 14.22 -2.96
CA TYR A 87 -3.47 12.97 -3.00
C TYR A 87 -4.19 12.83 -4.34
N ASP A 88 -4.30 11.60 -4.83
CA ASP A 88 -5.21 11.21 -5.89
C ASP A 88 -5.81 9.83 -5.60
N GLU A 89 -7.00 9.59 -6.12
CA GLU A 89 -7.73 8.33 -5.95
C GLU A 89 -8.54 8.04 -7.21
N GLU A 90 -8.32 6.86 -7.79
CA GLU A 90 -8.99 6.45 -9.02
C GLU A 90 -9.52 5.01 -8.88
N ASP A 91 -10.74 4.79 -9.34
CA ASP A 91 -11.33 3.45 -9.45
C ASP A 91 -11.10 2.93 -10.88
N ILE A 92 -10.48 1.76 -11.00
CA ILE A 92 -10.13 1.11 -12.27
C ILE A 92 -10.78 -0.27 -12.39
N THR A 93 -11.10 -0.67 -13.62
CA THR A 93 -11.62 -2.00 -13.94
C THR A 93 -10.68 -2.69 -14.93
N ILE A 94 -10.16 -3.85 -14.54
CA ILE A 94 -9.38 -4.74 -15.40
C ILE A 94 -10.34 -5.79 -15.96
N ALA A 95 -10.62 -5.69 -17.26
CA ALA A 95 -11.58 -6.56 -17.94
C ALA A 95 -10.94 -7.82 -18.51
N ASP A 96 -9.70 -7.70 -18.98
CA ASP A 96 -8.92 -8.76 -19.62
C ASP A 96 -7.42 -8.49 -19.41
N GLU A 97 -6.57 -9.45 -19.77
CA GLU A 97 -5.12 -9.26 -19.89
C GLU A 97 -4.76 -8.05 -20.77
N GLY A 98 -3.66 -7.38 -20.42
CA GLY A 98 -3.14 -6.32 -21.26
C GLY A 98 -2.33 -5.29 -20.49
N ASN A 99 -2.16 -4.14 -21.14
CA ASN A 99 -1.44 -2.99 -20.61
C ASN A 99 -2.42 -1.84 -20.40
N TYR A 100 -2.62 -1.45 -19.16
CA TYR A 100 -3.50 -0.33 -18.78
C TYR A 100 -2.62 0.82 -18.33
N VAL A 101 -2.78 1.96 -18.99
CA VAL A 101 -2.07 3.20 -18.63
C VAL A 101 -3.00 4.04 -17.78
N VAL A 102 -2.57 4.32 -16.55
CA VAL A 102 -3.33 5.10 -15.56
C VAL A 102 -2.40 6.18 -15.01
N ASP A 103 -2.49 7.39 -15.54
CA ASP A 103 -1.67 8.50 -15.02
C ASP A 103 -2.42 9.20 -13.89
N LEU A 104 -1.74 9.41 -12.77
CA LEU A 104 -2.34 9.95 -11.55
C LEU A 104 -1.96 11.42 -11.39
N LEU A 105 -2.94 12.30 -11.17
CA LEU A 105 -2.75 13.73 -11.03
C LEU A 105 -2.96 14.12 -9.57
N LEU A 106 -1.88 14.23 -8.80
CA LEU A 106 -1.96 14.46 -7.36
C LEU A 106 -2.35 15.90 -7.04
N ILE A 107 -3.55 16.06 -6.46
CA ILE A 107 -4.16 17.34 -6.08
C ILE A 107 -3.76 17.67 -4.63
N PRO A 108 -3.60 18.95 -4.23
CA PRO A 108 -3.17 19.30 -2.89
C PRO A 108 -4.24 18.92 -1.87
N SER A 109 -3.85 18.17 -0.85
CA SER A 109 -4.71 17.84 0.29
C SER A 109 -4.63 18.99 1.29
N TYR A 110 -5.51 19.97 1.16
CA TYR A 110 -5.68 20.98 2.20
C TYR A 110 -6.25 20.31 3.45
N SER A 111 -5.41 20.13 4.47
CA SER A 111 -5.89 19.80 5.81
C SER A 111 -6.72 20.99 6.30
N ASN A 112 -8.04 20.82 6.38
CA ASN A 112 -8.96 21.81 6.93
C ASN A 112 -8.75 21.95 8.45
N ASN A 113 -7.64 22.54 8.87
CA ASN A 113 -7.40 22.92 10.26
C ASN A 113 -7.69 24.41 10.50
N SER A 114 -8.74 24.95 9.86
CA SER A 114 -9.26 26.28 10.15
C SER A 114 -10.78 26.25 10.20
N THR A 115 -11.27 26.26 11.44
CA THR A 115 -12.64 26.60 11.88
C THR A 115 -13.76 25.67 11.44
N GLN A 116 -14.47 25.13 12.44
CA GLN A 116 -15.83 24.63 12.32
C GLN A 116 -16.73 25.73 11.76
N GLU A 117 -16.83 25.85 10.45
CA GLU A 117 -18.02 26.45 9.85
C GLU A 117 -19.12 25.39 9.86
N THR A 118 -20.03 25.59 10.81
CA THR A 118 -21.31 24.89 10.86
C THR A 118 -22.09 25.24 9.59
N ILE A 119 -21.97 24.41 8.56
CA ILE A 119 -22.97 24.37 7.50
C ILE A 119 -23.87 23.18 7.78
N SER A 120 -24.90 23.47 8.56
CA SER A 120 -26.08 22.64 8.68
C SER A 120 -26.80 22.62 7.33
N SER A 121 -26.67 21.53 6.57
CA SER A 121 -27.64 21.22 5.52
C SER A 121 -27.86 19.71 5.39
N ILE A 122 -28.87 19.28 6.13
CA ILE A 122 -29.97 18.39 5.73
C ILE A 122 -29.62 16.93 5.41
N SER A 123 -30.15 16.09 6.30
CA SER A 123 -30.29 14.64 6.22
C SER A 123 -30.69 14.10 4.86
N SER A 124 -29.98 13.05 4.43
CA SER A 124 -30.58 11.89 3.78
C SER A 124 -29.94 10.63 4.36
N SER A 125 -30.53 10.13 5.43
CA SER A 125 -30.24 8.81 5.98
C SER A 125 -30.65 7.74 4.97
N SER A 126 -29.68 7.12 4.31
CA SER A 126 -29.85 5.77 3.75
C SER A 126 -29.12 4.81 4.68
N VAL A 127 -29.87 4.25 5.63
CA VAL A 127 -29.42 3.08 6.38
C VAL A 127 -29.56 1.90 5.41
N HIS A 128 -28.56 1.69 4.57
CA HIS A 128 -28.37 0.37 3.97
C HIS A 128 -27.52 -0.42 4.95
N SER A 129 -28.21 -1.08 5.88
CA SER A 129 -27.64 -2.21 6.60
C SER A 129 -27.31 -3.28 5.57
N SER A 130 -26.06 -3.29 5.11
CA SER A 130 -25.48 -4.45 4.45
C SER A 130 -25.56 -5.60 5.44
N ILE A 131 -26.64 -6.37 5.37
CA ILE A 131 -26.68 -7.68 6.01
C ILE A 131 -25.53 -8.47 5.40
N ASN A 132 -24.43 -8.60 6.15
CA ASN A 132 -23.31 -9.42 5.72
C ASN A 132 -23.86 -10.78 5.31
N LEU A 133 -23.58 -11.24 4.08
CA LEU A 133 -24.10 -12.53 3.59
C LEU A 133 -23.79 -13.70 4.56
N LEU A 134 -22.70 -13.55 5.32
CA LEU A 134 -22.31 -14.38 6.46
C LEU A 134 -23.31 -14.37 7.63
N THR A 135 -23.93 -13.24 7.98
CA THR A 135 -24.93 -13.20 9.06
C THR A 135 -26.24 -13.86 8.62
N LEU A 136 -26.64 -13.70 7.35
CA LEU A 136 -27.79 -14.39 6.79
C LEU A 136 -27.57 -15.91 6.76
N SER A 137 -26.38 -16.39 6.40
CA SER A 137 -26.07 -17.83 6.41
C SER A 137 -26.09 -18.41 7.82
N VAL A 138 -25.61 -17.69 8.83
CA VAL A 138 -25.67 -18.10 10.24
C VAL A 138 -27.12 -18.21 10.72
N ILE A 139 -27.99 -17.26 10.37
CA ILE A 139 -29.41 -17.29 10.72
C ILE A 139 -30.12 -18.48 10.04
N VAL A 140 -29.82 -18.76 8.77
CA VAL A 140 -30.37 -19.92 8.05
C VAL A 140 -29.92 -21.24 8.71
N VAL A 141 -28.66 -21.35 9.10
CA VAL A 141 -28.14 -22.54 9.80
C VAL A 141 -28.81 -22.72 11.17
N LEU A 142 -29.02 -21.64 11.93
CA LEU A 142 -29.72 -21.69 13.20
C LEU A 142 -31.20 -22.10 13.04
N ILE A 143 -31.87 -21.64 11.98
CA ILE A 143 -33.25 -22.05 11.66
C ILE A 143 -33.31 -23.54 11.28
N LEU A 144 -32.34 -24.03 10.50
CA LEU A 144 -32.25 -25.46 10.16
C LEU A 144 -31.97 -26.34 11.39
N LEU A 145 -31.11 -25.89 12.31
CA LEU A 145 -30.86 -26.57 13.58
C LEU A 145 -32.10 -26.57 14.48
N ALA A 146 -32.81 -25.44 14.58
CA ALA A 146 -34.06 -25.35 15.33
C ALA A 146 -35.16 -26.24 14.72
N SER A 147 -35.25 -26.29 13.40
CA SER A 147 -36.13 -27.19 12.63
C SER A 147 -35.82 -28.67 12.92
N LEU A 148 -34.54 -29.03 12.95
CA LEU A 148 -34.10 -30.39 13.27
C LEU A 148 -34.47 -30.78 14.71
N VAL A 149 -34.24 -29.88 15.67
CA VAL A 149 -34.63 -30.07 17.08
C VAL A 149 -36.15 -30.18 17.22
N PHE A 150 -36.91 -29.38 16.48
CA PHE A 150 -38.37 -29.43 16.47
C PHE A 150 -38.89 -30.75 15.90
N LYS A 151 -38.27 -31.27 14.84
CA LYS A 151 -38.59 -32.58 14.24
C LYS A 151 -38.26 -33.75 15.17
N ILE A 152 -37.22 -33.62 16.00
CA ILE A 152 -36.88 -34.62 17.03
C ILE A 152 -37.87 -34.58 18.21
N ARG A 153 -38.48 -33.42 18.49
CA ARG A 153 -39.45 -33.24 19.58
C ARG A 153 -40.89 -33.63 19.22
N ASN A 154 -41.24 -33.69 17.94
CA ASN A 154 -42.54 -34.16 17.46
C ASN A 154 -42.43 -35.56 16.82
N PRO A 155 -42.61 -36.66 17.57
CA PRO A 155 -42.83 -37.97 16.98
C PRO A 155 -44.31 -38.09 16.57
N GLU A 156 -44.68 -37.51 15.43
CA GLU A 156 -45.94 -37.88 14.79
C GLU A 156 -45.73 -39.14 13.94
N LYS A 157 -46.64 -40.08 14.19
CA LYS A 157 -46.64 -41.46 13.74
C LYS A 157 -47.01 -41.55 12.26
N THR A 158 -46.69 -42.72 11.69
CA THR A 158 -47.35 -43.35 10.52
C THR A 158 -47.18 -42.62 9.17
N GLY A 159 -46.80 -43.25 8.06
CA GLY A 159 -46.46 -44.65 7.79
C GLY A 159 -46.38 -44.91 6.28
N VAL A 160 -45.58 -45.92 5.94
CA VAL A 160 -45.76 -46.93 4.88
C VAL A 160 -45.45 -46.61 3.40
N LEU A 161 -44.75 -47.59 2.81
CA LEU A 161 -44.46 -47.96 1.41
C LEU A 161 -43.26 -47.27 0.73
N ALA A 162 -42.07 -47.89 0.74
CA ALA A 162 -41.60 -48.99 -0.15
C ALA A 162 -41.38 -48.48 -1.59
N LYS A 163 -40.25 -48.69 -2.29
CA LYS A 163 -39.37 -49.86 -2.47
C LYS A 163 -38.20 -49.32 -3.36
N LYS A 164 -36.93 -49.72 -3.26
CA LYS A 164 -36.27 -50.83 -4.01
C LYS A 164 -34.78 -50.38 -4.19
N GLN A 165 -33.78 -51.03 -3.57
CA GLN A 165 -32.85 -52.01 -4.19
C GLN A 165 -32.10 -51.42 -5.42
N GLU A 166 -30.76 -51.46 -5.58
CA GLU A 166 -29.84 -52.58 -5.36
C GLU A 166 -28.38 -52.25 -5.82
N ASN A 167 -27.38 -52.79 -5.08
CA ASN A 167 -26.00 -53.26 -5.40
C ASN A 167 -24.96 -52.39 -6.17
N ARG A 168 -23.74 -52.17 -5.63
CA ARG A 168 -22.49 -53.03 -5.64
C ARG A 168 -21.88 -53.07 -7.06
N SER A 169 -20.59 -52.85 -7.39
CA SER A 169 -19.31 -53.14 -6.73
C SER A 169 -18.14 -52.53 -7.53
N LYS A 170 -17.04 -52.18 -6.84
CA LYS A 170 -15.58 -52.36 -7.12
C LYS A 170 -15.07 -52.67 -8.55
N SER A 171 -13.98 -52.01 -8.98
CA SER A 171 -12.69 -52.63 -9.38
C SER A 171 -11.65 -51.59 -9.93
N PHE A 172 -10.44 -51.58 -9.35
CA PHE A 172 -9.15 -51.12 -9.94
C PHE A 172 -8.51 -52.31 -10.74
N PRO A 173 -7.28 -52.30 -11.35
CA PRO A 173 -6.13 -51.40 -11.15
C PRO A 173 -5.13 -51.15 -12.35
N ASN A 174 -4.05 -50.39 -12.01
CA ASN A 174 -2.62 -50.47 -12.45
C ASN A 174 -2.09 -49.77 -13.72
N ASN A 175 -1.12 -48.85 -13.55
CA ASN A 175 0.36 -49.03 -13.72
C ASN A 175 1.09 -47.65 -13.61
N THR A 176 2.00 -47.37 -12.64
CA THR A 176 3.47 -47.60 -12.50
C THR A 176 4.46 -46.63 -13.21
N GLY A 177 5.49 -46.20 -12.45
CA GLY A 177 6.77 -45.54 -12.86
C GLY A 177 7.04 -44.16 -12.18
N LYS A 178 7.83 -43.94 -11.11
CA LYS A 178 9.32 -44.07 -10.84
C LYS A 178 10.16 -43.20 -11.82
N THR A 179 11.13 -42.33 -11.47
CA THR A 179 12.26 -42.32 -10.48
C THR A 179 12.95 -40.93 -10.37
N ASN A 180 13.46 -40.60 -9.16
CA ASN A 180 14.74 -39.97 -8.72
C ASN A 180 15.53 -38.93 -9.58
N SER A 181 15.98 -37.82 -8.96
CA SER A 181 17.38 -37.59 -8.52
C SER A 181 17.68 -36.14 -8.07
N SER A 182 18.57 -36.06 -7.08
CA SER A 182 19.22 -34.93 -6.37
C SER A 182 20.08 -33.99 -7.21
N HIS A 183 20.31 -32.74 -6.76
CA HIS A 183 21.67 -32.18 -6.53
C HIS A 183 21.67 -30.81 -5.82
N LEU A 184 22.63 -30.63 -4.91
CA LEU A 184 22.97 -29.41 -4.15
C LEU A 184 24.05 -28.60 -4.90
N VAL A 185 23.97 -27.27 -4.98
CA VAL A 185 25.16 -26.39 -5.06
C VAL A 185 24.89 -25.07 -4.33
N LEU A 186 25.65 -24.84 -3.26
CA LEU A 186 25.99 -23.52 -2.72
C LEU A 186 27.31 -23.08 -3.39
N GLN A 187 27.46 -21.80 -3.70
CA GLN A 187 28.47 -20.91 -3.11
C GLN A 187 28.65 -19.61 -3.90
N ASN A 188 28.62 -18.52 -3.13
CA ASN A 188 29.59 -17.43 -3.06
C ASN A 188 30.00 -16.74 -4.37
N THR A 189 29.81 -15.42 -4.46
CA THR A 189 30.96 -14.50 -4.41
C THR A 189 30.55 -13.14 -3.87
N SER A 190 31.37 -12.68 -2.93
CA SER A 190 31.37 -11.43 -2.19
C SER A 190 32.23 -10.35 -2.85
N ALA A 191 31.95 -9.10 -2.44
CA ALA A 191 32.89 -7.99 -2.23
C ALA A 191 33.42 -7.17 -3.43
N SER A 192 33.15 -5.85 -3.38
CA SER A 192 34.17 -4.77 -3.24
C SER A 192 33.46 -3.40 -3.40
N LYS A 193 33.25 -2.54 -2.39
CA LYS A 193 34.14 -1.77 -1.48
C LYS A 193 34.62 -0.43 -2.09
N ASN A 194 34.11 0.68 -1.51
CA ASN A 194 34.73 1.98 -1.20
C ASN A 194 33.58 2.90 -0.67
N SER A 195 33.36 3.11 0.64
CA SER A 195 34.05 4.00 1.60
C SER A 195 34.62 5.27 0.95
N MET A 196 34.44 6.50 1.42
CA MET A 196 34.21 7.00 2.77
C MET A 196 33.94 8.52 2.68
N HIS A 197 32.89 9.04 3.31
CA HIS A 197 33.06 10.22 4.15
C HIS A 197 32.33 9.96 5.46
N ASN A 198 33.09 10.10 6.54
CA ASN A 198 32.82 9.60 7.86
C ASN A 198 32.01 10.62 8.66
N GLN A 199 31.31 10.09 9.65
CA GLN A 199 30.47 10.76 10.63
C GLN A 199 31.27 11.72 11.51
N GLN A 200 30.89 13.00 11.47
CA GLN A 200 30.97 14.02 12.53
C GLN A 200 30.14 15.20 11.97
N SER A 201 29.08 15.76 12.54
CA SER A 201 28.66 15.92 13.92
C SER A 201 27.15 16.25 13.96
N ALA A 202 26.47 15.80 15.01
CA ALA A 202 25.14 16.27 15.40
C ALA A 202 25.12 17.77 15.78
N ALA A 203 26.27 18.45 15.78
CA ALA A 203 26.40 19.90 15.96
C ALA A 203 26.43 20.62 14.61
N LEU A 204 25.73 21.76 14.53
CA LEU A 204 25.78 22.67 13.40
C LEU A 204 27.20 23.24 13.22
N SER A 205 27.75 23.17 12.00
CA SER A 205 29.03 23.82 11.69
C SER A 205 28.91 25.34 11.73
N SER A 206 30.02 26.06 11.83
CA SER A 206 30.04 27.52 11.75
C SER A 206 29.38 28.05 10.47
N GLU A 207 29.54 27.37 9.33
CA GLU A 207 28.88 27.77 8.08
C GLU A 207 27.36 27.58 8.09
N HIS A 208 26.86 26.63 8.89
CA HIS A 208 25.42 26.43 9.05
C HIS A 208 24.82 27.57 9.87
N LEU A 209 25.49 27.96 10.96
CA LEU A 209 25.09 29.07 11.80
C LEU A 209 25.12 30.40 11.05
N GLU A 210 26.15 30.63 10.23
CA GLU A 210 26.25 31.82 9.37
C GLU A 210 25.04 31.96 8.43
N ILE A 211 24.62 30.86 7.77
CA ILE A 211 23.41 30.87 6.92
C ILE A 211 22.16 31.20 7.75
N LEU A 212 21.99 30.56 8.91
CA LEU A 212 20.82 30.78 9.77
C LEU A 212 20.76 32.22 10.26
N ASP A 213 21.88 32.81 10.65
CA ASP A 213 21.97 34.20 11.09
C ASP A 213 21.63 35.19 9.97
N ILE A 214 22.06 34.93 8.73
CA ILE A 214 21.70 35.77 7.58
C ILE A 214 20.19 35.69 7.31
N ILE A 215 19.61 34.49 7.33
CA ILE A 215 18.16 34.29 7.13
C ILE A 215 17.38 34.96 8.27
N ARG A 216 17.84 34.84 9.52
CA ARG A 216 17.20 35.47 10.70
C ARG A 216 17.28 36.99 10.62
N SER A 217 18.42 37.54 10.23
CA SER A 217 18.62 38.99 10.01
C SER A 217 17.74 39.54 8.89
N ALA A 218 17.38 38.73 7.90
CA ALA A 218 16.46 39.07 6.82
C ALA A 218 14.97 38.93 7.20
N GLY A 219 14.64 38.65 8.47
CA GLY A 219 13.26 38.47 8.93
C GLY A 219 12.73 37.04 8.79
N GLY A 220 13.62 36.05 8.73
CA GLY A 220 13.27 34.62 8.72
C GLY A 220 12.87 34.07 7.35
N THR A 221 12.81 34.91 6.31
CA THR A 221 12.51 34.49 4.92
C THR A 221 13.43 35.19 3.95
N MET A 222 14.08 34.47 3.05
CA MET A 222 14.88 35.08 1.99
C MET A 222 15.00 34.20 0.74
N SER A 223 15.36 34.78 -0.41
CA SER A 223 15.64 33.97 -1.60
C SER A 223 17.02 33.33 -1.55
N GLN A 224 17.18 32.13 -2.11
CA GLN A 224 18.50 31.47 -2.19
C GLN A 224 19.51 32.31 -2.99
N LYS A 225 19.04 33.02 -4.03
CA LYS A 225 19.88 33.93 -4.83
C LYS A 225 20.42 35.09 -3.99
N GLU A 226 19.60 35.62 -3.09
CA GLU A 226 19.97 36.72 -2.20
C GLU A 226 20.92 36.24 -1.11
N LEU A 227 20.63 35.09 -0.48
CA LEU A 227 21.53 34.46 0.49
C LEU A 227 22.95 34.33 -0.06
N ARG A 228 23.09 33.85 -1.32
CA ARG A 228 24.39 33.69 -1.98
C ARG A 228 25.20 34.98 -2.13
N LYS A 229 24.58 36.15 -2.10
CA LYS A 229 25.31 37.44 -2.15
C LYS A 229 26.02 37.76 -0.83
N HIS A 230 25.58 37.15 0.26
CA HIS A 230 26.09 37.39 1.61
C HIS A 230 27.10 36.33 2.07
N LEU A 231 27.34 35.30 1.26
CA LEU A 231 28.23 34.18 1.60
C LEU A 231 29.59 34.32 0.90
N SER A 232 30.65 33.92 1.60
CA SER A 232 32.03 33.98 1.11
C SER A 232 32.45 32.78 0.25
N TYR A 233 31.60 31.76 0.13
CA TYR A 233 31.90 30.50 -0.54
C TYR A 233 31.03 30.22 -1.78
N SER A 234 31.43 29.20 -2.55
CA SER A 234 30.85 28.88 -3.87
C SER A 234 29.38 28.48 -3.80
N GLU A 235 28.66 28.68 -4.92
CA GLU A 235 27.25 28.28 -5.03
C GLU A 235 27.03 26.78 -4.76
N GLY A 236 27.99 25.94 -5.14
CA GLY A 236 27.99 24.51 -4.86
C GLY A 236 28.03 24.23 -3.37
N LYS A 237 28.98 24.85 -2.64
CA LYS A 237 29.08 24.70 -1.17
C LYS A 237 27.83 25.25 -0.48
N ALA A 238 27.30 26.39 -0.93
CA ALA A 238 26.05 26.93 -0.40
C ALA A 238 24.86 26.00 -0.62
N SER A 239 24.78 25.34 -1.78
CA SER A 239 23.69 24.41 -2.06
C SER A 239 23.77 23.16 -1.19
N VAL A 240 24.97 22.67 -0.88
CA VAL A 240 25.19 21.55 0.06
C VAL A 240 24.79 21.94 1.48
N MET A 241 25.21 23.11 1.97
CA MET A 241 24.88 23.56 3.34
C MET A 241 23.38 23.82 3.51
N ILE A 242 22.72 24.42 2.50
CA ILE A 242 21.27 24.61 2.51
C ILE A 242 20.55 23.26 2.52
N PHE A 243 21.03 22.28 1.76
CA PHE A 243 20.45 20.93 1.76
C PHE A 243 20.62 20.24 3.11
N ASP A 244 21.77 20.38 3.76
CA ASP A 244 21.99 19.80 5.10
C ASP A 244 21.10 20.50 6.16
N LEU A 245 20.99 21.84 6.14
CA LEU A 245 20.07 22.59 7.01
C LEU A 245 18.61 22.21 6.81
N GLU A 246 18.20 21.97 5.56
CA GLU A 246 16.85 21.53 5.21
C GLU A 246 16.58 20.11 5.74
N ASN A 247 17.50 19.17 5.51
CA ASN A 247 17.39 17.80 6.02
C ASN A 247 17.37 17.74 7.56
N ARG A 248 18.05 18.68 8.22
CA ARG A 248 18.06 18.81 9.68
C ARG A 248 16.85 19.58 10.23
N GLY A 249 15.97 20.09 9.37
CA GLY A 249 14.72 20.75 9.77
C GLY A 249 14.87 22.20 10.26
N TYR A 250 16.01 22.85 10.03
CA TYR A 250 16.21 24.25 10.44
C TYR A 250 15.61 25.25 9.44
N ILE A 251 15.54 24.86 8.17
CA ILE A 251 14.99 25.69 7.09
C ILE A 251 14.07 24.89 6.17
N LYS A 252 13.09 25.56 5.54
CA LYS A 252 12.24 25.01 4.48
C LYS A 252 12.59 25.66 3.16
N LYS A 253 12.85 24.89 2.11
CA LYS A 253 13.01 25.40 0.75
C LYS A 253 11.69 25.29 -0.01
N VAL A 254 11.21 26.39 -0.59
CA VAL A 254 10.00 26.43 -1.42
C VAL A 254 10.33 27.02 -2.78
N LYS A 255 9.78 26.45 -3.85
CA LYS A 255 9.90 26.99 -5.21
C LYS A 255 9.05 28.25 -5.37
N LYS A 256 9.64 29.31 -5.93
CA LYS A 256 8.92 30.52 -6.40
C LYS A 256 9.43 30.92 -7.78
N GLY A 257 8.66 30.56 -8.81
CA GLY A 257 9.07 30.74 -10.21
C GLY A 257 10.36 29.98 -10.53
N ARG A 258 11.36 30.66 -11.10
CA ARG A 258 12.69 30.08 -11.40
C ARG A 258 13.63 30.02 -10.18
N GLY A 259 13.20 30.52 -9.02
CA GLY A 259 14.01 30.62 -7.81
C GLY A 259 13.52 29.74 -6.67
N ASN A 260 14.35 29.64 -5.64
CA ASN A 260 14.01 29.03 -4.36
C ASN A 260 13.93 30.12 -3.30
N ILE A 261 12.93 30.04 -2.42
CA ILE A 261 12.82 30.81 -1.18
C ILE A 261 13.11 29.87 -0.01
N LEU A 262 13.84 30.39 0.96
CA LEU A 262 14.21 29.73 2.20
C LEU A 262 13.43 30.37 3.34
N TYR A 263 12.80 29.54 4.16
CA TYR A 263 12.10 29.93 5.38
C TYR A 263 12.84 29.34 6.57
N LEU A 264 13.08 30.11 7.60
CA LEU A 264 13.56 29.62 8.88
C LEU A 264 12.42 28.88 9.59
N ILE A 265 12.67 27.66 10.06
CA ILE A 265 11.68 26.86 10.82
C ILE A 265 12.00 26.88 12.33
N GLU A 266 13.25 27.19 12.68
CA GLU A 266 13.90 27.06 14.00
C GLU A 266 12.96 26.79 15.19
N MET A 267 13.12 25.59 15.78
CA MET A 267 12.55 25.26 17.08
C MET A 267 13.26 26.09 18.14
N ASP A 268 12.52 26.97 18.83
CA ASP A 268 12.95 27.55 20.10
C ASP A 268 13.38 26.40 21.03
N ALA A 269 14.63 26.42 21.47
CA ALA A 269 15.11 25.66 22.62
C ALA A 269 15.07 26.55 23.86
#